data_AF-A0A2A5WTH4-F1
#
_entry.id   AF-A0A2A5WTH4-F1
#
_cell.length_a   1.000
_cell.length_b   1.000
_cell.length_c   1.000
_cell.angle_alpha   90.00
_cell.angle_beta   90.00
_cell.angle_gamma   90.00
#
_symmetry.space_group_name_H-M   'P 1'
#
loop_
_entity.id
_entity.type
_entity.pdbx_description
1 polymer ?
#
loop_
_entity_poly.entity_id
_entity_poly.type
_entity_poly.pdbx_seq_one_letter_code
_entity_poly.pdbx_strand_id
1 'polypeptide(L)'
;MPSYVFKDLGTTTDDDTGDDMAIDIWEPQQPLTVTTERLSALAAQISDAESGNLASLLGEEGVKRDAGLMTQPEENWSVAESLSNEDIVRLVRFFTLAEMQLPGWEAGKRSPVIPLVKILKARSTFTPELRKWIKASADNRYLPNGAAL
;
A
#
# COMPACT_ATOMS: atom_id res chain seq x y z
N MET A 1 21.90 17.59 -60.68
CA MET A 1 20.90 16.51 -60.63
C MET A 1 19.56 17.13 -60.30
N PRO A 2 18.50 16.74 -61.02
CA PRO A 2 17.34 17.59 -61.22
C PRO A 2 16.33 17.53 -60.07
N SER A 3 15.73 18.68 -59.86
CA SER A 3 14.50 18.96 -59.11
C SER A 3 13.31 18.21 -59.70
N TYR A 4 12.39 17.73 -58.86
CA TYR A 4 11.02 17.50 -59.31
C TYR A 4 10.01 17.98 -58.27
N VAL A 5 9.19 18.93 -58.71
CA VAL A 5 8.14 19.64 -58.00
C VAL A 5 6.85 19.34 -58.77
N PHE A 6 5.81 18.91 -58.03
CA PHE A 6 4.35 19.07 -58.24
C PHE A 6 3.71 19.00 -59.65
N LYS A 7 2.75 18.09 -59.81
CA LYS A 7 1.36 18.33 -60.32
C LYS A 7 0.54 17.04 -60.08
N ASP A 8 -0.30 16.96 -59.06
CA ASP A 8 -1.75 17.25 -59.06
C ASP A 8 -2.51 16.73 -60.30
N LEU A 9 -3.41 15.76 -60.09
CA LEU A 9 -4.82 15.80 -60.51
C LEU A 9 -5.51 14.50 -60.08
N GLY A 10 -6.48 14.64 -59.18
CA GLY A 10 -7.17 13.55 -58.52
C GLY A 10 -8.21 12.83 -59.37
N THR A 11 -8.79 11.81 -58.78
CA THR A 11 -10.24 11.66 -58.50
C THR A 11 -10.46 10.21 -58.07
N THR A 12 -10.89 10.01 -56.83
CA THR A 12 -12.13 9.28 -56.53
C THR A 12 -12.35 9.29 -55.02
N THR A 13 -13.47 9.90 -54.63
CA THR A 13 -14.15 9.66 -53.37
C THR A 13 -14.57 8.19 -53.32
N ASP A 14 -14.32 7.49 -52.20
CA ASP A 14 -15.38 6.91 -51.37
C ASP A 14 -14.78 6.19 -50.13
N ASP A 15 -15.36 6.52 -48.99
CA ASP A 15 -15.68 5.66 -47.83
C ASP A 15 -14.62 4.93 -46.99
N ASP A 16 -14.93 4.95 -45.69
CA ASP A 16 -14.63 3.96 -44.66
C ASP A 16 -13.33 4.09 -43.83
N THR A 17 -13.57 4.51 -42.57
CA THR A 17 -12.97 3.95 -41.33
C THR A 17 -11.45 4.07 -41.18
N GLY A 18 -10.94 4.96 -40.32
CA GLY A 18 -11.19 4.88 -38.87
C GLY A 18 -10.43 3.71 -38.25
N ASP A 19 -9.11 3.65 -38.43
CA ASP A 19 -8.26 2.81 -37.58
C ASP A 19 -7.18 3.71 -36.96
N ASP A 20 -7.66 4.45 -35.98
CA ASP A 20 -6.86 5.03 -34.92
C ASP A 20 -6.00 3.90 -34.35
N MET A 21 -4.69 3.94 -34.60
CA MET A 21 -3.72 3.06 -33.96
C MET A 21 -3.85 3.24 -32.44
N ALA A 22 -4.71 2.45 -31.81
CA ALA A 22 -4.80 2.28 -30.38
C ALA A 22 -3.53 1.55 -29.95
N ILE A 23 -2.48 2.34 -29.75
CA ILE A 23 -1.33 1.96 -28.92
C ILE A 23 -1.90 1.56 -27.57
N ASP A 24 -2.05 0.26 -27.37
CA ASP A 24 -2.25 -0.37 -26.07
C ASP A 24 -1.07 0.06 -25.20
N ILE A 25 -1.27 1.14 -24.44
CA ILE A 25 -0.31 1.61 -23.46
C ILE A 25 -0.27 0.51 -22.41
N TRP A 26 0.71 -0.38 -22.54
CA TRP A 26 1.13 -1.25 -21.45
C TRP A 26 1.46 -0.38 -20.24
N GLU A 27 0.57 -0.37 -19.25
CA GLU A 27 0.86 0.18 -17.93
C GLU A 27 1.63 -0.89 -17.14
N PRO A 28 2.94 -0.72 -16.88
CA PRO A 28 3.61 -1.63 -15.97
C PRO A 28 2.92 -1.52 -14.61
N GLN A 29 2.38 -2.63 -14.12
CA GLN A 29 1.86 -2.75 -12.76
C GLN A 29 2.94 -2.22 -11.81
N GLN A 30 2.73 -1.01 -11.28
CA GLN A 30 3.74 -0.35 -10.46
C GLN A 30 4.04 -1.25 -9.25
N PRO A 31 5.32 -1.50 -8.92
CA PRO A 31 5.66 -2.28 -7.75
C PRO A 31 5.03 -1.60 -6.52
N LEU A 32 4.33 -2.39 -5.71
CA LEU A 32 3.68 -1.89 -4.50
C LEU A 32 4.73 -1.24 -3.60
N THR A 33 4.71 0.09 -3.57
CA THR A 33 5.68 0.91 -2.86
C THR A 33 5.02 1.46 -1.61
N VAL A 34 5.71 1.37 -0.47
CA VAL A 34 5.27 2.01 0.77
C VAL A 34 5.46 3.52 0.59
N THR A 35 4.36 4.27 0.48
CA THR A 35 4.39 5.74 0.37
C THR A 35 3.62 6.37 1.51
N THR A 36 4.04 7.56 1.93
CA THR A 36 3.40 8.30 3.03
C THR A 36 1.91 8.58 2.75
N GLU A 37 1.54 8.86 1.49
CA GLU A 37 0.14 9.06 1.07
C GLU A 37 -0.71 7.79 1.23
N ARG A 38 -0.15 6.62 0.92
CA ARG A 38 -0.87 5.35 1.10
C ARG A 38 -1.01 5.00 2.56
N LEU A 39 0.04 5.24 3.35
CA LEU A 39 -0.01 5.04 4.79
C LEU A 39 -1.01 5.99 5.47
N SER A 40 -1.06 7.27 5.08
CA SER A 40 -2.05 8.20 5.63
C SER A 40 -3.47 7.81 5.24
N ALA A 41 -3.69 7.33 4.01
CA ALA A 41 -4.98 6.79 3.60
C ALA A 41 -5.39 5.58 4.47
N LEU A 42 -4.51 4.60 4.66
CA LEU A 42 -4.78 3.44 5.53
C LEU A 42 -4.96 3.82 7.01
N ALA A 43 -4.25 4.85 7.50
CA ALA A 43 -4.46 5.36 8.85
C ALA A 43 -5.84 6.00 8.99
N ALA A 44 -6.32 6.74 7.98
CA ALA A 44 -7.64 7.37 7.99
C ALA A 44 -8.79 6.34 7.90
N GLN A 45 -8.53 5.17 7.34
CA GLN A 45 -9.47 4.06 7.24
C GLN A 45 -9.80 3.44 8.61
N ILE A 46 -8.90 3.51 9.59
CA ILE A 46 -9.16 2.98 10.94
C ILE A 46 -9.37 4.10 11.96
N SER A 47 -10.52 4.07 12.63
CA SER A 47 -10.77 4.95 13.78
C SER A 47 -10.31 4.28 15.07
N ASP A 48 -9.91 5.07 16.08
CA ASP A 48 -9.40 4.54 17.38
C ASP A 48 -10.38 3.54 18.04
N ALA A 49 -11.68 3.70 17.78
CA ALA A 49 -12.75 2.90 18.37
C ALA A 49 -13.16 1.65 17.57
N GLU A 50 -12.73 1.49 16.31
CA GLU A 50 -13.29 0.46 15.42
C GLU A 50 -12.27 -0.62 15.09
N SER A 51 -12.36 -1.75 15.79
CA SER A 51 -11.75 -3.03 15.41
C SER A 51 -12.58 -3.78 14.38
N GLY A 52 -13.29 -3.04 13.51
CA GLY A 52 -14.29 -3.57 12.58
C GLY A 52 -13.75 -4.60 11.58
N ASN A 53 -14.63 -5.06 10.69
CA ASN A 53 -14.28 -5.99 9.62
C ASN A 53 -13.43 -5.27 8.56
N LEU A 54 -12.11 -5.48 8.61
CA LEU A 54 -11.17 -4.82 7.68
C LEU A 54 -11.42 -5.20 6.22
N ALA A 55 -11.91 -6.41 5.95
CA ALA A 55 -12.21 -6.84 4.58
C ALA A 55 -13.34 -6.00 3.99
N SER A 56 -14.36 -5.69 4.78
CA SER A 56 -15.46 -4.80 4.37
C SER A 56 -15.01 -3.36 4.20
N LEU A 57 -14.03 -2.92 4.98
CA LEU A 57 -13.54 -1.55 4.98
C LEU A 57 -12.65 -1.25 3.76
N LEU A 58 -11.78 -2.19 3.40
CA LEU A 58 -10.91 -2.09 2.24
C LEU A 58 -11.60 -2.53 0.94
N GLY A 59 -12.60 -3.40 1.04
CA GLY A 59 -13.14 -4.16 -0.09
C GLY A 59 -12.15 -5.20 -0.62
N GLU A 60 -12.62 -6.16 -1.42
CA GLU A 60 -11.78 -7.25 -1.95
C GLU A 60 -10.59 -6.74 -2.77
N GLU A 61 -10.77 -5.66 -3.54
CA GLU A 61 -9.71 -5.06 -4.33
C GLU A 61 -8.66 -4.37 -3.45
N GLY A 62 -9.08 -3.68 -2.38
CA GLY A 62 -8.16 -3.08 -1.41
C GLY A 62 -7.36 -4.14 -0.65
N VAL A 63 -8.03 -5.19 -0.18
CA VAL A 63 -7.37 -6.32 0.50
C VAL A 63 -6.28 -6.93 -0.37
N LYS A 64 -6.54 -7.17 -1.68
CA LYS A 64 -5.54 -7.73 -2.60
C LYS A 64 -4.42 -6.75 -2.91
N ARG A 65 -4.75 -5.47 -3.13
CA ARG A 65 -3.79 -4.41 -3.45
C ARG A 65 -2.77 -4.21 -2.31
N ASP A 66 -3.27 -4.16 -1.07
CA ASP A 66 -2.48 -3.76 0.09
C ASP A 66 -1.84 -4.96 0.83
N ALA A 67 -2.24 -6.20 0.51
CA ALA A 67 -1.63 -7.41 1.09
C ALA A 67 -0.11 -7.45 0.95
N GLY A 68 0.41 -6.96 -0.19
CA GLY A 68 1.86 -6.93 -0.43
C GLY A 68 2.61 -5.99 0.53
N LEU A 69 1.94 -5.05 1.20
CA LEU A 69 2.57 -4.16 2.18
C LEU A 69 3.10 -4.96 3.37
N MET A 70 2.39 -6.01 3.77
CA MET A 70 2.73 -6.86 4.92
C MET A 70 4.11 -7.51 4.83
N THR A 71 4.65 -7.68 3.63
CA THR A 71 5.93 -8.37 3.41
C THR A 71 7.04 -7.46 2.88
N GLN A 72 6.80 -6.14 2.84
CA GLN A 72 7.78 -5.14 2.43
C GLN A 72 9.01 -5.15 3.37
N PRO A 73 10.22 -4.89 2.84
CA PRO A 73 11.42 -4.80 3.66
C PRO A 73 11.31 -3.65 4.68
N GLU A 74 11.98 -3.79 5.83
CA GLU A 74 11.89 -2.80 6.91
C GLU A 74 12.31 -1.39 6.48
N GLU A 75 13.25 -1.30 5.54
CA GLU A 75 13.77 -0.04 4.98
C GLU A 75 12.66 0.81 4.33
N ASN A 76 11.67 0.16 3.71
CA ASN A 76 10.55 0.85 3.05
C ASN A 76 9.61 1.53 4.06
N TRP A 77 9.68 1.16 5.34
CA TRP A 77 8.83 1.74 6.39
C TRP A 77 9.38 3.05 6.95
N SER A 78 10.60 3.46 6.58
CA SER A 78 11.21 4.74 6.99
C SER A 78 10.35 5.94 6.54
N VAL A 79 9.58 5.81 5.47
CA VAL A 79 8.64 6.87 5.02
C VAL A 79 7.53 7.17 6.03
N ALA A 80 7.24 6.24 6.96
CA ALA A 80 6.30 6.46 8.05
C ALA A 80 6.84 7.44 9.09
N GLU A 81 8.14 7.73 9.11
CA GLU A 81 8.75 8.74 9.99
C GLU A 81 8.30 10.17 9.64
N SER A 82 7.67 10.40 8.49
CA SER A 82 7.04 11.69 8.18
C SER A 82 5.60 11.80 8.69
N LEU A 83 5.00 10.70 9.18
CA LEU A 83 3.63 10.69 9.70
C LEU A 83 3.57 11.13 11.17
N SER A 84 2.39 11.58 11.58
CA SER A 84 2.09 11.90 12.98
C SER A 84 2.12 10.66 13.86
N ASN A 85 2.39 10.83 15.16
CA ASN A 85 2.37 9.71 16.11
C ASN A 85 1.02 8.98 16.12
N GLU A 86 -0.09 9.72 16.02
CA GLU A 86 -1.43 9.17 15.96
C GLU A 86 -1.66 8.28 14.73
N ASP A 87 -1.19 8.70 13.55
CA ASP A 87 -1.30 7.91 12.32
C ASP A 87 -0.47 6.64 12.39
N ILE A 88 0.74 6.71 12.96
CA ILE A 88 1.57 5.52 13.17
C ILE A 88 0.88 4.55 14.15
N VAL A 89 0.25 5.05 15.22
CA VAL A 89 -0.53 4.22 16.14
C VAL A 89 -1.72 3.56 15.43
N ARG A 90 -2.45 4.31 14.59
CA ARG A 90 -3.54 3.78 13.76
C ARG A 90 -3.04 2.69 12.82
N LEU A 91 -1.92 2.90 12.14
CA LEU A 91 -1.29 1.90 11.27
C LEU A 91 -0.87 0.64 12.02
N VAL A 92 -0.26 0.80 13.20
CA VAL A 92 0.06 -0.34 14.07
C VAL A 92 -1.18 -1.15 14.38
N ARG A 93 -2.30 -0.50 14.73
CA ARG A 93 -3.57 -1.19 14.99
C ARG A 93 -4.11 -1.87 13.73
N PHE A 94 -4.11 -1.16 12.61
CA PHE A 94 -4.57 -1.66 11.31
C PHE A 94 -3.83 -2.93 10.91
N PHE A 95 -2.50 -2.91 10.85
CA PHE A 95 -1.73 -4.08 10.43
C PHE A 95 -1.83 -5.24 11.43
N THR A 96 -1.95 -4.94 12.73
CA THR A 96 -2.17 -5.98 13.73
C THR A 96 -3.50 -6.72 13.51
N LEU A 97 -4.58 -5.97 13.24
CA LEU A 97 -5.89 -6.56 12.95
C LEU A 97 -5.91 -7.24 11.58
N ALA A 98 -5.23 -6.67 10.59
CA ALA A 98 -5.20 -7.19 9.23
C ALA A 98 -4.55 -8.58 9.19
N GLU A 99 -3.47 -8.80 9.94
CA GLU A 99 -2.84 -10.12 10.07
C GLU A 99 -3.80 -11.19 10.65
N MET A 100 -4.81 -10.77 11.42
CA MET A 100 -5.75 -11.68 12.10
C MET A 100 -7.07 -11.87 11.35
N GLN A 101 -7.51 -10.84 10.61
CA GLN A 101 -8.80 -10.84 9.92
C GLN A 101 -8.68 -11.17 8.44
N LEU A 102 -7.56 -10.85 7.80
CA LEU A 102 -7.38 -10.95 6.35
C LEU A 102 -6.49 -12.16 6.01
N PRO A 103 -7.03 -13.20 5.36
CA PRO A 103 -6.22 -14.35 4.95
C PRO A 103 -5.14 -13.92 3.94
N GLY A 104 -3.90 -14.38 4.15
CA GLY A 104 -2.76 -14.03 3.29
C GLY A 104 -2.05 -12.72 3.66
N TRP A 105 -2.49 -12.03 4.72
CA TRP A 105 -1.78 -10.87 5.31
C TRP A 105 -0.79 -11.28 6.41
N GLU A 106 -0.58 -12.57 6.61
CA GLU A 106 0.34 -13.13 7.60
C GLU A 106 1.80 -12.83 7.25
N ALA A 107 2.43 -11.94 8.03
CA ALA A 107 3.79 -11.48 7.81
C ALA A 107 4.80 -12.07 8.79
N GLY A 108 4.33 -12.50 9.97
CA GLY A 108 5.19 -13.05 11.00
C GLY A 108 6.30 -12.05 11.39
N LYS A 109 7.56 -12.46 11.21
CA LYS A 109 8.72 -11.61 11.51
C LYS A 109 8.91 -10.40 10.57
N ARG A 110 8.23 -10.38 9.42
CA ARG A 110 8.26 -9.26 8.47
C ARG A 110 7.13 -8.25 8.70
N SER A 111 6.32 -8.47 9.74
CA SER A 111 5.17 -7.61 10.01
C SER A 111 5.56 -6.14 10.11
N PRO A 112 4.85 -5.24 9.43
CA PRO A 112 5.13 -3.82 9.42
C PRO A 112 4.91 -3.16 10.79
N VAL A 113 4.19 -3.84 11.68
CA VAL A 113 4.06 -3.44 13.08
C VAL A 113 5.44 -3.30 13.75
N ILE A 114 6.42 -4.11 13.38
CA ILE A 114 7.76 -4.10 13.98
C ILE A 114 8.50 -2.77 13.69
N PRO A 115 8.73 -2.37 12.43
CA PRO A 115 9.35 -1.07 12.14
C PRO A 115 8.50 0.12 12.60
N LEU A 116 7.16 0.05 12.53
CA LEU A 116 6.31 1.14 13.04
C LEU A 116 6.44 1.33 14.57
N VAL A 117 6.51 0.22 15.32
CA VAL A 117 6.77 0.27 16.77
C VAL A 117 8.19 0.78 17.07
N LYS A 118 9.19 0.45 16.25
CA LYS A 118 10.54 1.03 16.37
C LYS A 118 10.49 2.57 16.26
N ILE A 119 9.73 3.11 15.30
CA ILE A 119 9.56 4.56 15.13
C ILE A 119 8.89 5.18 16.37
N LEU A 120 7.79 4.60 16.87
CA LEU A 120 7.12 5.09 18.09
C LEU A 120 8.04 5.07 19.32
N LYS A 121 8.91 4.06 19.44
CA LYS A 121 9.91 3.98 20.52
C LYS A 121 10.97 5.07 20.38
N ALA A 122 11.48 5.29 19.18
CA ALA A 122 12.45 6.36 18.90
C ALA A 122 11.87 7.74 19.26
N ARG A 123 10.55 7.91 19.06
CA ARG A 123 9.82 9.13 19.43
C ARG A 123 9.33 9.18 20.87
N SER A 124 9.64 8.17 21.70
CA SER A 124 9.16 8.06 23.09
C SER A 124 7.63 8.12 23.25
N THR A 125 6.88 7.72 22.22
CA THR A 125 5.40 7.73 22.20
C THR A 125 4.77 6.34 22.26
N PHE A 126 5.59 5.28 22.27
CA PHE A 126 5.12 3.91 22.43
C PHE A 126 4.63 3.64 23.86
N THR A 127 3.30 3.56 24.03
CA THR A 127 2.68 3.37 25.35
C THR A 127 2.62 1.89 25.76
N PRO A 128 2.62 1.59 27.08
CA PRO A 128 2.41 0.22 27.57
C PRO A 128 1.02 -0.31 27.24
N GLU A 129 0.02 0.56 27.08
CA GLU A 129 -1.33 0.20 26.66
C GLU A 129 -1.35 -0.34 25.23
N LEU A 130 -0.71 0.36 24.29
CA LEU A 130 -0.58 -0.11 22.92
C LEU A 130 0.18 -1.44 22.86
N ARG A 131 1.25 -1.59 23.66
CA ARG A 131 1.98 -2.86 23.77
C ARG A 131 1.08 -4.02 24.21
N LYS A 132 0.23 -3.81 25.21
CA LYS A 132 -0.72 -4.83 25.70
C LYS A 132 -1.77 -5.13 24.64
N TRP A 133 -2.30 -4.11 23.98
CA TRP A 133 -3.30 -4.24 22.93
C TRP A 133 -2.77 -5.07 21.75
N ILE A 134 -1.55 -4.82 21.27
CA ILE A 134 -0.94 -5.60 20.17
C ILE A 134 -0.85 -7.08 20.56
N LYS A 135 -0.39 -7.38 21.78
CA LYS A 135 -0.26 -8.76 22.29
C LYS A 135 -1.59 -9.48 22.49
N ALA A 136 -2.66 -8.74 22.78
CA ALA A 136 -4.00 -9.30 22.93
C ALA A 136 -4.70 -9.49 21.59
N SER A 137 -4.33 -8.70 20.58
CA SER A 137 -5.00 -8.67 19.28
C SER A 137 -4.36 -9.60 18.27
N ALA A 138 -3.05 -9.86 18.35
CA ALA A 138 -2.30 -10.69 17.40
C ALA A 138 -1.87 -12.03 18.00
N ASP A 139 -1.93 -13.11 17.22
CA ASP A 139 -1.32 -14.41 17.56
C ASP A 139 0.17 -14.47 17.17
N ASN A 140 0.65 -13.46 16.43
CA ASN A 140 2.02 -13.39 15.97
C ASN A 140 3.02 -13.15 17.12
N ARG A 141 3.70 -14.23 17.53
CA ARG A 141 4.74 -14.23 18.59
C ARG A 141 5.90 -13.25 18.38
N TYR A 142 6.12 -12.78 17.15
CA TYR A 142 7.14 -11.78 16.85
C TYR A 142 6.69 -10.38 17.26
N LEU A 143 5.40 -10.11 17.44
CA LEU A 143 4.91 -8.80 17.82
C LEU A 143 5.03 -8.53 19.33
N PRO A 144 5.34 -7.29 19.75
CA PRO A 144 5.59 -6.10 18.93
C PRO A 144 7.08 -5.85 18.60
N ASN A 145 8.00 -6.72 19.00
CA ASN A 145 9.44 -6.41 19.00
C ASN A 145 10.26 -7.06 17.87
N GLY A 146 9.65 -7.91 17.06
CA GLY A 146 10.34 -8.84 16.16
C GLY A 146 10.84 -10.09 16.88
N ALA A 147 11.66 -10.87 16.18
CA ALA A 147 12.33 -12.03 16.78
C ALA A 147 13.20 -11.56 17.94
N ALA A 148 12.94 -12.09 19.14
CA ALA A 148 13.88 -11.98 20.24
C ALA A 148 15.14 -12.75 19.83
N LEU A 149 16.22 -12.03 19.57
CA LEU A 149 17.58 -12.55 19.47
C LEU A 149 18.06 -13.00 20.86
#